data_AF-A0A3D2X554-F1
#
_entry.id   AF-A0A3D2X554-F1
#
_cell.length_a   1.000
_cell.length_b   1.000
_cell.length_c   1.000
_cell.angle_alpha   90.00
_cell.angle_beta   90.00
_cell.angle_gamma   90.00
#
_symmetry.space_group_name_H-M   'P 1'
#
loop_
_entity.id
_entity.type
_entity.pdbx_description
1 polymer ?
#
loop_
_entity_poly.entity_id
_entity_poly.type
_entity_poly.pdbx_seq_one_letter_code
_entity_poly.pdbx_strand_id
1 'polypeptide(L)' 'MRLQLKGKETDYSYDIVTTLGAITIDNKKLGGSYEKTNAGNRTIDLIASLGDIDINFEK' A
#
# COMPACT_ATOMS: atom_id res chain seq x y z
N MET A 1 6.93 0.38 8.09
CA MET A 1 7.51 1.02 6.89
C MET A 1 6.58 2.13 6.44
N ARG A 2 7.11 3.30 6.05
CA ARG A 2 6.31 4.39 5.46
C ARG A 2 6.78 4.67 4.04
N LEU A 3 5.84 4.74 3.10
CA LEU A 3 6.06 5.08 1.70
C LEU A 3 5.25 6.33 1.35
N GLN A 4 5.90 7.27 0.67
CA GLN A 4 5.28 8.49 0.17
C GLN A 4 5.40 8.49 -1.36
N LEU A 5 4.26 8.50 -2.04
CA LEU A 5 4.17 8.26 -3.48
C LEU A 5 3.60 9.49 -4.19
N LYS A 6 4.13 9.82 -5.37
CA LYS A 6 3.60 10.93 -6.19
C LYS A 6 2.44 10.48 -7.05
N GLY A 7 1.40 11.31 -7.18
CA GLY A 7 0.24 11.03 -8.02
C GLY A 7 -0.96 10.54 -7.21
N LYS A 8 -1.89 9.84 -7.85
CA LYS A 8 -3.13 9.38 -7.21
C LYS A 8 -3.07 7.88 -6.91
N GLU A 9 -3.83 7.43 -5.92
CA GLU A 9 -3.96 5.99 -5.58
C GLU A 9 -4.33 5.14 -6.82
N THR A 10 -5.15 5.67 -7.73
CA THR A 10 -5.60 5.00 -8.96
C THR A 10 -4.49 4.77 -9.99
N ASP A 11 -3.33 5.40 -9.82
CA ASP A 11 -2.19 5.23 -10.72
C ASP A 11 -1.38 3.96 -10.40
N TYR A 12 -1.66 3.30 -9.27
CA TYR A 12 -0.91 2.18 -8.74
C TYR A 12 -1.80 0.95 -8.54
N SER A 13 -1.33 -0.22 -8.96
CA SER A 13 -1.85 -1.51 -8.52
C SER A 13 -1.06 -2.02 -7.32
N TYR A 14 -1.70 -2.82 -6.45
CA TYR A 14 -1.17 -3.24 -5.16
C TYR A 14 -1.22 -4.75 -5.02
N ASP A 15 -0.13 -5.31 -4.52
CA ASP A 15 -0.06 -6.63 -3.89
C ASP A 15 0.79 -6.47 -2.62
N ILE A 16 0.14 -6.39 -1.46
CA ILE A 16 0.80 -6.03 -0.20
C ILE A 16 0.43 -7.05 0.88
N VAL A 17 1.45 -7.56 1.57
CA VAL A 17 1.29 -8.51 2.68
C VAL A 17 2.11 -8.08 3.89
N THR A 18 1.50 -8.07 5.08
CA THR A 18 2.18 -7.99 6.37
C THR A 18 1.69 -9.07 7.34
N THR A 19 2.63 -9.81 7.94
CA THR A 19 2.28 -10.95 8.84
C THR A 19 1.92 -10.49 10.26
N LEU A 20 2.67 -9.53 10.82
CA LEU A 20 2.47 -9.01 12.17
C LEU A 20 2.47 -7.48 12.15
N GLY A 21 1.42 -6.93 11.54
CA GLY A 21 1.17 -5.50 11.44
C GLY A 21 -0.13 -5.23 10.70
N ALA A 22 -0.33 -3.97 10.32
CA ALA A 22 -1.44 -3.55 9.48
C ALA A 22 -0.98 -2.67 8.32
N ILE A 23 -1.71 -2.78 7.22
CA ILE A 23 -1.57 -1.93 6.05
C ILE A 23 -2.51 -0.73 6.21
N THR A 24 -1.98 0.47 6.00
CA THR A 24 -2.70 1.74 5.96
C THR A 24 -2.39 2.44 4.64
N ILE A 25 -3.42 2.84 3.89
CA ILE A 25 -3.28 3.63 2.66
C ILE A 25 -4.13 4.89 2.81
N ASP A 26 -3.53 6.08 2.71
CA ASP A 26 -4.18 7.38 2.91
C ASP A 26 -5.07 7.44 4.17
N ASN A 27 -4.52 6.98 5.30
CA ASN A 27 -5.19 6.86 6.61
C ASN A 27 -6.33 5.82 6.69
N LYS A 28 -6.54 5.01 5.66
CA LYS A 28 -7.49 3.89 5.69
C LYS A 28 -6.76 2.59 6.04
N LYS A 29 -7.14 1.97 7.16
CA LYS A 29 -6.61 0.66 7.59
C LYS A 29 -7.26 -0.47 6.80
N LEU A 30 -6.44 -1.37 6.24
CA LEU A 30 -6.87 -2.42 5.29
C LEU A 30 -6.66 -3.84 5.82
N GLY A 31 -5.87 -4.04 6.88
CA GLY A 31 -5.61 -5.36 7.48
C GLY A 31 -4.20 -5.88 7.17
N GLY A 32 -4.03 -7.21 7.14
CA GLY A 32 -2.74 -7.87 6.95
C GLY A 32 -2.39 -8.21 5.50
N SER A 33 -3.36 -8.18 4.59
CA SER A 33 -3.12 -8.29 3.14
C SER A 33 -4.03 -7.35 2.37
N TYR A 34 -3.53 -6.84 1.24
CA TYR A 34 -4.30 -5.95 0.37
C TYR A 34 -3.87 -6.10 -1.09
N GLU A 35 -4.81 -6.56 -1.91
CA GLU A 35 -4.66 -6.64 -3.37
C GLU A 35 -5.65 -5.68 -4.03
N LYS A 36 -5.18 -4.90 -5.01
CA LYS A 36 -6.04 -4.05 -5.83
C LYS A 36 -5.41 -3.77 -7.18
N THR A 37 -6.14 -4.10 -8.24
CA THR A 37 -5.74 -3.79 -9.61
C THR A 37 -6.40 -2.49 -10.05
N ASN A 38 -5.58 -1.52 -10.48
CA ASN A 38 -6.03 -0.27 -11.06
C ASN A 38 -5.61 -0.17 -12.54
N ALA A 39 -6.22 0.76 -13.28
CA ALA A 39 -5.88 1.02 -14.68
C ALA A 39 -4.50 1.69 -14.88
N GLY A 40 -3.90 2.16 -13.78
CA GLY A 40 -2.55 2.70 -13.76
C GLY A 40 -1.48 1.67 -14.12
N ASN A 41 -0.35 2.16 -14.59
CA ASN A 41 0.79 1.39 -15.08
C ASN A 41 1.92 1.24 -14.04
N ARG A 42 1.66 1.60 -12.78
CA ARG A 42 2.61 1.41 -11.67
C ARG A 42 2.13 0.27 -10.77
N THR A 43 3.07 -0.50 -10.23
CA THR A 43 2.77 -1.62 -9.32
C THR A 43 3.56 -1.45 -8.04
N ILE A 44 2.91 -1.75 -6.91
CA ILE A 44 3.51 -1.81 -5.58
C ILE A 44 3.37 -3.25 -5.11
N ASP A 45 4.52 -3.92 -5.01
CA ASP A 45 4.65 -5.25 -4.41
C ASP A 45 5.47 -5.11 -3.13
N LEU A 46 4.86 -5.43 -1.99
CA LEU A 46 5.47 -5.25 -0.66
C LEU A 46 5.14 -6.42 0.26
N ILE A 47 6.18 -7.03 0.80
CA ILE A 47 6.07 -8.09 1.81
C ILE A 47 6.83 -7.66 3.06
N ALA A 48 6.15 -7.64 4.20
CA ALA A 48 6.75 -7.37 5.51
C ALA A 48 6.40 -8.48 6.51
N SER A 49 7.40 -9.02 7.20
CA SER A 49 7.15 -10.03 8.24
C SER A 49 6.69 -9.40 9.56
N LEU A 50 7.17 -8.19 9.87
CA LEU A 50 6.88 -7.46 11.12
C LEU A 50 6.62 -5.98 10.82
N GLY A 51 5.63 -5.42 11.51
CA GLY A 51 5.36 -4.00 11.55
C GLY A 51 4.34 -3.52 10.51
N ASP A 52 3.86 -2.30 10.75
CA ASP A 52 2.85 -1.66 9.92
C ASP A 52 3.42 -1.15 8.60
N ILE A 53 2.61 -1.16 7.55
CA ILE A 53 2.90 -0.54 6.25
C ILE A 53 1.98 0.67 6.12
N ASP A 54 2.56 1.86 5.92
CA ASP A 54 1.84 3.14 5.78
C ASP A 54 2.17 3.75 4.42
N ILE A 55 1.18 3.93 3.55
CA ILE A 55 1.32 4.47 2.20
C ILE A 55 0.50 5.76 2.08
N ASN A 56 1.14 6.84 1.67
CA ASN A 56 0.51 8.15 1.48
C ASN A 56 0.78 8.69 0.09
N PHE A 57 -0.22 9.32 -0.51
CA PHE A 57 -0.07 9.98 -1.81
C PHE A 57 0.16 11.49 -1.64
N GLU A 58 1.22 12.00 -2.26
CA GLU A 58 1.47 13.43 -2.42
C GLU A 58 0.48 14.00 -3.44
N LYS A 59 -0.28 15.01 -3.00
CA LYS A 59 -1.26 15.73 -3.82
C LYS A 59 -0.60 16.70 -4.80
#